data_AF-A0A183KLH4-F1
#
_entry.id   AF-A0A183KLH4-F1
#
_cell.length_a   1.000
_cell.length_b   1.000
_cell.length_c   1.000
_cell.angle_alpha   90.00
_cell.angle_beta   90.00
_cell.angle_gamma   90.00
#
_symmetry.space_group_name_H-M   'P 1'
#
loop_
_entity.id
_entity.type
_entity.pdbx_description
1 polymer ?
#
loop_
_entity_poly.entity_id
_entity_poly.type
_entity_poly.pdbx_seq_one_letter_code
_entity_poly.pdbx_strand_id
1 'polypeptide(L)'
;MDTTTIFHKMIRQNNQKVREFILELEEQAAKRHFGDQLHVQAVCKIGFHFTATNAKLCSSESFKESYSDQLHDIIWLDMRCSHDSRISSEIIYKYVVEMLSAPNPDQNSDVILSDVVCHDHSSIPKSLNTEPKARFEHDLNHIKTSLSKVIADTVSGVSICKLYRTGKKVDSGSPQKNRLLKVTFNTVEERNLILRNSRKLIGSGIYVREDLSLADRNKRRAAEAEINERRQNGKRNLVLKGFQIVKVRSKTIFKPLWVARESSPQT
;
A
#
# COMPACT_ATOMS: atom_id res chain seq x y z
N MET A 1 -33.77 0.20 -39.89
CA MET A 1 -33.91 0.56 -38.46
C MET A 1 -32.88 1.63 -38.16
N ASP A 2 -33.29 2.71 -37.50
CA ASP A 2 -32.36 3.76 -37.07
C ASP A 2 -31.36 3.23 -36.02
N THR A 3 -30.11 3.69 -36.06
CA THR A 3 -29.01 3.29 -35.17
C THR A 3 -29.37 3.56 -33.71
N THR A 4 -30.10 4.64 -33.45
CA THR A 4 -30.68 5.00 -32.16
C THR A 4 -31.58 3.88 -31.61
N THR A 5 -32.41 3.25 -32.45
CA THR A 5 -33.34 2.19 -32.03
C THR A 5 -32.62 0.89 -31.71
N ILE A 6 -31.56 0.56 -32.46
CA ILE A 6 -30.72 -0.62 -32.20
C ILE A 6 -29.99 -0.46 -30.86
N PHE A 7 -29.46 0.74 -30.61
CA PHE A 7 -28.76 1.06 -29.38
C PHE A 7 -29.65 0.99 -28.13
N HIS A 8 -30.84 1.59 -28.17
CA HIS A 8 -31.81 1.48 -27.07
C HIS A 8 -32.23 0.03 -26.80
N LYS A 9 -32.34 -0.79 -27.86
CA LYS A 9 -32.64 -2.22 -27.72
C LYS A 9 -31.49 -2.97 -27.04
N MET A 10 -30.24 -2.66 -27.36
CA MET A 10 -29.06 -3.24 -26.71
C MET A 10 -28.97 -2.87 -25.23
N ILE A 11 -29.20 -1.59 -24.87
CA ILE A 11 -29.22 -1.15 -23.47
C ILE A 11 -30.31 -1.90 -22.69
N ARG A 12 -31.53 -1.97 -23.24
CA ARG A 12 -32.63 -2.70 -22.58
C ARG A 12 -32.30 -4.17 -22.35
N GLN A 13 -31.67 -4.83 -23.32
CA GLN A 13 -31.24 -6.24 -23.18
C GLN A 13 -30.14 -6.40 -22.13
N ASN A 14 -29.17 -5.48 -22.06
CA ASN A 14 -28.11 -5.53 -21.05
C ASN A 14 -28.65 -5.27 -19.64
N ASN A 15 -29.53 -4.28 -19.48
CA ASN A 15 -30.18 -4.00 -18.20
C ASN A 15 -31.02 -5.19 -17.72
N GLN A 16 -31.71 -5.89 -18.64
CA GLN A 16 -32.45 -7.09 -18.30
C GLN A 16 -31.53 -8.21 -17.81
N LYS A 17 -30.40 -8.46 -18.49
CA LYS A 17 -29.41 -9.47 -18.08
C LYS A 17 -28.77 -9.15 -16.73
N VAL A 18 -28.49 -7.88 -16.46
CA VAL A 18 -27.95 -7.44 -15.16
C VAL A 18 -28.97 -7.69 -14.05
N ARG A 19 -30.25 -7.39 -14.28
CA ARG A 19 -31.34 -7.68 -13.32
C ARG A 19 -31.49 -9.17 -13.03
N GLU A 20 -31.47 -10.00 -14.06
CA GLU A 20 -31.54 -11.47 -13.90
C GLU A 20 -30.35 -12.01 -13.10
N PHE A 21 -29.14 -11.51 -13.35
CA PHE A 21 -27.95 -11.91 -12.62
C PHE A 21 -27.97 -11.47 -11.14
N ILE A 22 -28.47 -10.26 -10.85
CA ILE A 22 -28.63 -9.79 -9.46
C ILE A 22 -29.60 -10.69 -8.70
N LEU A 23 -30.75 -11.03 -9.32
CA LEU A 23 -31.73 -11.93 -8.71
C LEU A 23 -31.16 -13.33 -8.44
N GLU A 24 -30.38 -13.88 -9.36
CA GLU A 24 -29.70 -15.18 -9.16
C GLU A 24 -28.71 -15.13 -7.99
N LEU A 25 -27.98 -14.02 -7.82
CA LEU A 25 -27.06 -13.83 -6.71
C LEU A 25 -27.78 -13.68 -5.36
N GLU A 26 -28.90 -12.95 -5.32
CA GLU A 26 -29.75 -12.85 -4.13
C GLU A 26 -30.30 -14.22 -3.74
N GLU A 27 -30.74 -15.03 -4.71
CA GLU A 27 -31.22 -16.38 -4.46
C GLU A 27 -30.10 -17.32 -3.96
N GLN A 28 -28.89 -17.22 -4.53
CA GLN A 28 -27.73 -17.98 -4.06
C GLN A 28 -27.30 -17.57 -2.64
N ALA A 29 -27.38 -16.29 -2.30
CA ALA A 29 -27.10 -15.76 -0.98
C ALA A 29 -28.17 -16.17 0.05
N ALA A 30 -29.44 -16.28 -0.35
CA ALA A 30 -30.51 -16.78 0.51
C ALA A 30 -30.38 -18.28 0.79
N LYS A 31 -29.95 -19.07 -0.20
CA LYS A 31 -29.83 -20.54 -0.10
C LYS A 31 -28.62 -21.01 0.71
N ARG A 32 -27.55 -20.22 0.75
CA ARG A 32 -26.33 -20.57 1.46
C ARG A 32 -26.09 -19.47 2.48
N HIS A 33 -26.14 -19.78 3.78
CA HIS A 33 -25.86 -18.86 4.89
C HIS A 33 -24.46 -18.24 4.79
N PHE A 34 -24.25 -17.37 3.82
CA PHE A 34 -23.02 -16.68 3.56
C PHE A 34 -23.08 -15.36 4.33
N GLY A 35 -22.24 -15.25 5.35
CA GLY A 35 -22.06 -13.97 6.04
C GLY A 35 -21.62 -12.86 5.08
N ASP A 36 -21.90 -11.63 5.48
CA ASP A 36 -21.84 -10.34 4.76
C ASP A 36 -20.61 -10.08 3.85
N GLN A 37 -19.53 -10.85 3.98
CA GLN A 37 -18.31 -10.68 3.19
C GLN A 37 -18.42 -11.10 1.72
N LEU A 38 -19.22 -12.13 1.40
CA LEU A 38 -19.38 -12.58 0.02
C LEU A 38 -20.26 -11.64 -0.81
N HIS A 39 -21.21 -10.96 -0.16
CA HIS A 39 -22.09 -9.97 -0.80
C HIS A 39 -21.28 -8.79 -1.36
N VAL A 40 -20.33 -8.25 -0.58
CA VAL A 40 -19.46 -7.16 -1.03
C VAL A 40 -18.55 -7.60 -2.19
N GLN A 41 -18.02 -8.83 -2.16
CA GLN A 41 -17.18 -9.33 -3.23
C GLN A 41 -17.95 -9.58 -4.54
N ALA A 42 -19.21 -10.02 -4.44
CA ALA A 42 -20.09 -10.20 -5.58
C ALA A 42 -20.49 -8.86 -6.22
N VAL A 43 -20.90 -7.88 -5.40
CA VAL A 43 -21.22 -6.52 -5.86
C VAL A 43 -20.01 -5.84 -6.52
N CYS A 44 -18.80 -6.01 -5.96
CA CYS A 44 -17.57 -5.49 -6.59
C CYS A 44 -17.25 -6.18 -7.93
N LYS A 45 -17.51 -7.47 -8.07
CA LYS A 45 -17.37 -8.18 -9.36
C LYS A 45 -18.39 -7.73 -10.39
N ILE A 46 -19.64 -7.46 -9.97
CA ILE A 46 -20.69 -6.91 -10.83
C ILE A 46 -20.28 -5.53 -11.35
N GLY A 47 -19.83 -4.64 -10.45
CA GLY A 47 -19.35 -3.31 -10.81
C GLY A 47 -18.21 -3.37 -11.84
N PHE A 48 -17.27 -4.30 -11.68
CA PHE A 48 -16.15 -4.51 -12.60
C PHE A 48 -16.60 -5.01 -13.99
N HIS A 49 -17.55 -5.94 -14.06
CA HIS A 49 -18.07 -6.42 -15.34
C HIS A 49 -18.92 -5.35 -16.06
N PHE A 50 -19.64 -4.53 -15.31
CA PHE A 50 -20.46 -3.45 -15.85
C PHE A 50 -19.60 -2.34 -16.44
N THR A 51 -18.53 -1.91 -15.74
CA THR A 51 -17.57 -0.93 -16.27
C THR A 51 -16.79 -1.46 -17.46
N ALA A 52 -16.34 -2.72 -17.46
CA ALA A 52 -15.65 -3.31 -18.60
C ALA A 52 -16.55 -3.41 -19.85
N THR A 53 -17.83 -3.75 -19.66
CA THR A 53 -18.80 -3.83 -20.76
C THR A 53 -19.12 -2.43 -21.33
N ASN A 54 -19.22 -1.42 -20.47
CA ASN A 54 -19.46 -0.04 -20.89
C ASN A 54 -18.22 0.63 -21.52
N ALA A 55 -17.02 0.32 -21.04
CA ALA A 55 -15.77 0.77 -21.65
C ALA A 55 -15.61 0.23 -23.08
N LYS A 56 -16.02 -1.02 -23.33
CA LYS A 56 -16.04 -1.63 -24.66
C LYS A 56 -17.05 -0.98 -25.62
N LEU A 57 -18.11 -0.34 -25.10
CA LEU A 57 -19.11 0.38 -25.88
C LEU A 57 -18.74 1.85 -26.13
N CYS A 58 -17.88 2.45 -25.31
CA CYS A 58 -17.43 3.85 -25.44
C CYS A 58 -16.31 4.08 -26.47
N SER A 59 -15.93 3.08 -27.25
CA SER A 59 -14.91 3.20 -28.30
C SER A 59 -15.43 3.80 -29.62
N SER A 60 -16.73 4.14 -29.73
CA SER A 60 -17.24 4.92 -30.87
C SER A 60 -17.29 6.42 -30.54
N GLU A 61 -16.63 7.25 -31.35
CA GLU A 61 -16.42 8.68 -31.07
C GLU A 61 -17.69 9.55 -31.07
N SER A 62 -18.83 9.07 -31.55
CA SER A 62 -20.02 9.90 -31.79
C SER A 62 -21.01 10.05 -30.62
N PHE A 63 -20.72 9.53 -29.42
CA PHE A 63 -21.74 9.46 -28.34
C PHE A 63 -21.31 9.98 -26.96
N LYS A 64 -20.21 10.73 -26.85
CA LYS A 64 -19.63 11.11 -25.53
C LYS A 64 -20.40 12.17 -24.74
N GLU A 65 -21.20 13.04 -25.36
CA GLU A 65 -21.86 14.17 -24.66
C GLU A 65 -23.26 13.86 -24.10
N SER A 66 -24.06 13.00 -24.74
CA SER A 66 -25.43 12.69 -24.30
C SER A 66 -25.49 11.65 -23.15
N TYR A 67 -24.37 10.98 -22.88
CA TYR A 67 -24.32 9.81 -21.98
C TYR A 67 -24.06 10.15 -20.51
N SER A 68 -23.42 11.29 -20.24
CA SER A 68 -23.04 11.70 -18.87
C SER A 68 -24.27 11.97 -18.00
N ASP A 69 -25.25 12.68 -18.55
CA ASP A 69 -26.43 13.12 -17.79
C ASP A 69 -27.42 11.96 -17.54
N GLN A 70 -27.54 11.03 -18.49
CA GLN A 70 -28.43 9.86 -18.35
C GLN A 70 -27.88 8.81 -17.37
N LEU A 71 -26.56 8.66 -17.26
CA LEU A 71 -25.94 7.78 -16.26
C LEU A 71 -26.11 8.32 -14.85
N HIS A 72 -26.08 9.65 -14.68
CA HIS A 72 -26.35 10.29 -13.39
C HIS A 72 -27.77 9.99 -12.89
N ASP A 73 -28.78 10.02 -13.76
CA ASP A 73 -30.16 9.71 -13.38
C ASP A 73 -30.40 8.22 -13.09
N ILE A 74 -29.79 7.31 -13.86
CA ILE A 74 -29.96 5.86 -13.68
C ILE A 74 -29.29 5.36 -12.40
N ILE A 75 -28.09 5.84 -12.07
CA ILE A 75 -27.38 5.49 -10.83
C ILE A 75 -28.11 6.08 -9.61
N TRP A 76 -28.77 7.24 -9.76
CA TRP A 76 -29.53 7.89 -8.69
C TRP A 76 -30.88 7.23 -8.40
N LEU A 77 -31.55 6.65 -9.40
CA LEU A 77 -32.85 5.98 -9.22
C LEU A 77 -32.75 4.62 -8.50
N ASP A 78 -31.65 3.87 -8.67
CA ASP A 78 -31.53 2.49 -8.16
C ASP A 78 -31.08 2.44 -6.67
N MET A 79 -30.58 3.55 -6.11
CA MET A 79 -30.13 3.64 -4.72
C MET A 79 -31.25 3.99 -3.72
N ARG A 80 -32.51 4.04 -4.14
CA ARG A 80 -33.69 4.30 -3.27
C ARG A 80 -34.35 3.04 -2.69
N CYS A 81 -33.71 1.87 -2.79
CA CYS A 81 -34.27 0.63 -2.21
C CYS A 81 -33.91 0.44 -0.72
N SER A 82 -34.96 0.34 0.08
CA SER A 82 -35.06 -0.16 1.46
C SER A 82 -34.40 0.66 2.59
N HIS A 83 -35.24 1.11 3.52
CA HIS A 83 -34.98 2.09 4.57
C HIS A 83 -34.01 1.69 5.70
N ASP A 84 -33.34 0.52 5.65
CA ASP A 84 -32.57 0.03 6.80
C ASP A 84 -31.05 -0.12 6.61
N SER A 85 -30.51 0.14 5.42
CA SER A 85 -29.06 0.11 5.19
C SER A 85 -28.52 1.49 4.84
N ARG A 86 -28.17 2.29 5.86
CA ARG A 86 -27.41 3.54 5.69
C ARG A 86 -25.95 3.23 5.32
N ILE A 87 -25.72 2.70 4.12
CA ILE A 87 -24.44 2.92 3.45
C ILE A 87 -24.50 4.37 2.97
N SER A 88 -23.86 5.29 3.69
CA SER A 88 -23.85 6.69 3.33
C SER A 88 -23.31 6.83 1.90
N SER A 89 -23.98 7.64 1.08
CA SER A 89 -23.54 8.02 -0.28
C SER A 89 -22.07 8.42 -0.34
N GLU A 90 -21.50 8.92 0.76
CA GLU A 90 -20.08 9.23 0.93
C GLU A 90 -19.13 8.03 0.76
N ILE A 91 -19.51 6.82 1.20
CA ILE A 91 -18.69 5.59 1.04
C ILE A 91 -18.68 5.15 -0.42
N ILE A 92 -19.83 5.26 -1.08
CA ILE A 92 -19.98 4.91 -2.50
C ILE A 92 -19.22 5.90 -3.37
N TYR A 93 -19.37 7.21 -3.12
CA TYR A 93 -18.61 8.24 -3.84
C TYR A 93 -17.11 8.08 -3.63
N LYS A 94 -16.66 7.80 -2.40
CA LYS A 94 -15.24 7.57 -2.13
C LYS A 94 -14.70 6.37 -2.90
N TYR A 95 -15.45 5.27 -2.94
CA TYR A 95 -15.05 4.06 -3.66
C TYR A 95 -15.03 4.28 -5.18
N VAL A 96 -16.04 4.97 -5.73
CA VAL A 96 -16.11 5.30 -7.16
C VAL A 96 -15.01 6.28 -7.57
N VAL A 97 -14.72 7.31 -6.78
CA VAL A 97 -13.63 8.25 -7.03
C VAL A 97 -12.27 7.55 -6.96
N GLU A 98 -12.06 6.65 -5.99
CA GLU A 98 -10.83 5.84 -5.89
C GLU A 98 -10.68 4.87 -7.08
N MET A 99 -11.78 4.31 -7.60
CA MET A 99 -11.78 3.45 -8.79
C MET A 99 -11.55 4.21 -10.10
N LEU A 100 -12.14 5.40 -10.27
CA LEU A 100 -11.98 6.23 -11.47
C LEU A 100 -10.64 6.96 -11.50
N SER A 101 -10.04 7.21 -10.33
CA SER A 101 -8.68 7.76 -10.23
C SER A 101 -7.60 6.67 -10.32
N ALA A 102 -7.99 5.40 -10.34
CA ALA A 102 -7.06 4.30 -10.57
C ALA A 102 -6.65 4.28 -12.06
N PRO A 103 -5.35 4.19 -12.39
CA PRO A 103 -4.91 4.02 -13.77
C PRO A 103 -5.58 2.79 -14.41
N ASN A 104 -5.96 2.92 -15.68
CA ASN A 104 -6.66 1.88 -16.43
C ASN A 104 -5.88 0.54 -16.36
N PRO A 105 -6.47 -0.59 -15.88
CA PRO A 105 -5.76 -1.88 -15.78
C PRO A 105 -5.30 -2.43 -17.15
N ASP A 106 -5.83 -1.88 -18.24
CA ASP A 106 -5.44 -2.21 -19.61
C ASP A 106 -4.08 -1.60 -19.97
N GLN A 107 -3.60 -0.63 -19.18
CA GLN A 107 -2.19 -0.23 -19.12
C GLN A 107 -1.45 -1.11 -18.10
N ASN A 108 -1.50 -2.44 -18.30
CA ASN A 108 -0.41 -3.31 -17.87
C ASN A 108 0.83 -2.99 -18.72
N SER A 109 1.40 -1.80 -18.49
CA SER A 109 2.86 -1.72 -18.54
C SER A 109 3.35 -2.56 -17.36
N ASP A 110 4.46 -3.26 -17.55
CA ASP A 110 5.18 -4.02 -16.52
C ASP A 110 5.71 -3.10 -15.40
N VAL A 111 4.87 -2.26 -14.80
CA VAL A 111 5.20 -1.35 -13.71
C VAL A 111 5.24 -2.19 -12.45
N ILE A 112 6.42 -2.77 -12.22
CA ILE A 112 6.81 -3.36 -10.95
C ILE A 112 6.75 -2.24 -9.90
N LEU A 113 5.59 -2.10 -9.25
CA LEU A 113 5.42 -1.18 -8.14
C LEU A 113 6.47 -1.49 -7.08
N SER A 114 7.34 -0.52 -6.86
CA SER A 114 8.55 -0.70 -6.09
C SER A 114 8.36 -0.14 -4.69
N ASP A 115 8.12 -1.04 -3.75
CA ASP A 115 7.70 -0.72 -2.40
C ASP A 115 8.86 -0.66 -1.39
N VAL A 116 8.77 0.32 -0.48
CA VAL A 116 9.68 0.50 0.65
C VAL A 116 8.87 0.63 1.94
N VAL A 117 9.36 -0.01 2.99
CA VAL A 117 8.81 0.09 4.35
C VAL A 117 9.76 0.88 5.21
N CYS A 118 9.26 1.98 5.76
CA CYS A 118 9.94 2.77 6.77
C CYS A 118 9.51 2.25 8.16
N HIS A 119 10.48 1.74 8.92
CA HIS A 119 10.36 1.38 10.31
C HIS A 119 11.04 2.46 11.14
N ASP A 120 10.43 2.87 12.25
CA ASP A 120 11.04 3.84 13.15
C ASP A 120 11.10 3.23 14.55
N HIS A 121 12.29 3.17 15.13
CA HIS A 121 12.43 2.81 16.54
C HIS A 121 12.10 4.00 17.47
N SER A 122 12.22 5.22 16.96
CA SER A 122 11.74 6.48 17.54
C SER A 122 10.46 6.98 16.86
N SER A 123 9.54 6.07 16.54
CA SER A 123 8.13 6.39 16.32
C SER A 123 7.84 7.68 15.54
N ILE A 124 7.80 7.68 14.19
CA ILE A 124 7.17 8.78 13.45
C ILE A 124 5.80 9.00 14.09
N PRO A 125 5.62 10.09 14.86
CA PRO A 125 4.48 10.20 15.74
C PRO A 125 3.25 10.16 14.85
N LYS A 126 2.29 9.34 15.23
CA LYS A 126 1.04 9.32 14.48
C LYS A 126 0.39 10.68 14.67
N SER A 127 0.01 11.31 13.57
CA SER A 127 -0.78 12.53 13.64
C SER A 127 -2.01 12.29 14.52
N LEU A 128 -2.22 13.19 15.49
CA LEU A 128 -3.38 13.19 16.38
C LEU A 128 -4.65 13.64 15.64
N ASN A 129 -4.52 14.12 14.40
CA ASN A 129 -5.62 14.66 13.64
C ASN A 129 -6.63 13.55 13.26
N THR A 130 -7.91 13.83 13.43
CA THR A 130 -9.02 12.94 13.08
C THR A 130 -9.33 12.99 11.59
N GLU A 131 -8.96 14.07 10.89
CA GLU A 131 -9.15 14.23 9.47
C GLU A 131 -8.14 13.37 8.66
N PRO A 132 -8.61 12.52 7.71
CA PRO A 132 -7.71 11.71 6.88
C PRO A 132 -6.70 12.53 6.07
N LYS A 133 -7.11 13.67 5.51
CA LYS A 133 -6.27 14.53 4.67
C LYS A 133 -5.09 15.10 5.47
N ALA A 134 -5.36 15.67 6.64
CA ALA A 134 -4.32 16.20 7.51
C ALA A 134 -3.35 15.12 8.02
N ARG A 135 -3.83 13.89 8.27
CA ARG A 135 -2.94 12.76 8.62
C ARG A 135 -2.03 12.36 7.46
N PHE A 136 -2.57 12.30 6.24
CA PHE A 136 -1.80 11.99 5.06
C PHE A 136 -0.71 13.03 4.80
N GLU A 137 -1.07 14.31 4.88
CA GLU A 137 -0.13 15.42 4.70
C GLU A 137 0.98 15.43 5.76
N HIS A 138 0.62 15.15 7.02
CA HIS A 138 1.59 14.97 8.10
C HIS A 138 2.60 13.86 7.78
N ASP A 139 2.12 12.67 7.40
CA ASP A 139 2.99 11.54 7.06
C ASP A 139 3.85 11.83 5.82
N LEU A 140 3.28 12.54 4.83
CA LEU A 140 3.99 12.96 3.62
C LEU A 140 5.11 13.94 3.93
N ASN A 141 4.86 14.93 4.78
CA ASN A 141 5.86 15.92 5.19
C ASN A 141 7.01 15.26 5.95
N HIS A 142 6.73 14.33 6.86
CA HIS A 142 7.76 13.55 7.54
C HIS A 142 8.65 12.75 6.57
N ILE A 143 8.05 12.14 5.55
CA ILE A 143 8.82 11.44 4.52
C ILE A 143 9.64 12.42 3.70
N LYS A 144 9.07 13.54 3.26
CA LYS A 144 9.82 14.56 2.49
C LYS A 144 11.05 15.05 3.25
N THR A 145 10.90 15.36 4.54
CA THR A 145 12.03 15.76 5.41
C THR A 145 13.06 14.64 5.60
N SER A 146 12.64 13.38 5.57
CA SER A 146 13.56 12.24 5.65
C SER A 146 14.26 12.00 4.32
N LEU A 147 13.55 12.15 3.20
CA LEU A 147 14.07 11.97 1.85
C LEU A 147 15.07 13.07 1.48
N SER A 148 14.88 14.31 1.92
CA SER A 148 15.86 15.38 1.70
C SER A 148 17.21 15.12 2.38
N LYS A 149 17.25 14.28 3.44
CA LYS A 149 18.52 13.83 4.05
C LYS A 149 19.18 12.69 3.28
N VAL A 150 18.38 11.91 2.55
CA VAL A 150 18.83 10.71 1.82
C VAL A 150 19.33 11.09 0.43
N ILE A 151 18.52 11.87 -0.28
CA ILE A 151 18.75 12.36 -1.62
C ILE A 151 19.51 13.67 -1.49
N ALA A 152 20.66 13.81 -2.16
CA ALA A 152 21.32 15.11 -2.25
C ALA A 152 20.45 16.06 -3.08
N ASP A 153 20.43 17.36 -2.77
CA ASP A 153 19.61 18.38 -3.45
C ASP A 153 19.76 18.37 -4.99
N THR A 154 20.84 17.79 -5.50
CA THR A 154 21.13 17.64 -6.93
C THR A 154 20.26 16.61 -7.66
N VAL A 155 19.59 15.69 -6.96
CA VAL A 155 18.74 14.66 -7.58
C VAL A 155 17.27 15.03 -7.41
N SER A 156 16.85 16.08 -8.11
CA SER A 156 15.43 16.36 -8.37
C SER A 156 14.86 15.22 -9.20
N GLY A 157 13.96 14.41 -8.65
CA GLY A 157 13.28 13.39 -9.45
C GLY A 157 12.59 12.25 -8.71
N VAL A 158 12.75 12.11 -7.39
CA VAL A 158 12.06 11.02 -6.67
C VAL A 158 10.59 11.38 -6.45
N SER A 159 9.72 10.58 -7.05
CA SER A 159 8.27 10.73 -7.01
C SER A 159 7.62 9.64 -6.17
N ILE A 160 6.75 10.04 -5.24
CA ILE A 160 6.01 9.10 -4.37
C ILE A 160 4.65 8.84 -5.00
N CYS A 161 4.35 7.59 -5.36
CA CYS A 161 3.03 7.21 -5.89
C CYS A 161 1.99 7.09 -4.79
N LYS A 162 2.33 6.33 -3.75
CA LYS A 162 1.39 5.92 -2.71
C LYS A 162 2.08 5.96 -1.37
N LEU A 163 1.32 6.39 -0.37
CA LEU A 163 1.77 6.50 0.99
C LEU A 163 0.64 6.07 1.93
N TYR A 164 0.90 5.04 2.74
CA TYR A 164 -0.08 4.57 3.70
C TYR A 164 0.57 3.84 4.88
N ARG A 165 -0.11 3.83 6.02
CA ARG A 165 0.33 3.06 7.19
C ARG A 165 -0.20 1.63 7.11
N THR A 166 0.63 0.64 7.43
CA THR A 166 0.20 -0.77 7.49
C THR A 166 -0.11 -1.22 8.93
N GLY A 167 -0.93 -2.26 9.10
CA GLY A 167 -1.33 -2.80 10.40
C GLY A 167 -2.71 -2.34 10.91
N LYS A 168 -3.25 -2.99 11.94
CA LYS A 168 -4.53 -2.62 12.57
C LYS A 168 -4.32 -1.42 13.51
N LYS A 169 -5.29 -0.49 13.56
CA LYS A 169 -5.33 0.52 14.63
C LYS A 169 -5.67 -0.23 15.91
N VAL A 170 -4.77 -0.20 16.90
CA VAL A 170 -5.06 -0.75 18.22
C VAL A 170 -5.85 0.30 18.99
N ASP A 171 -6.89 -0.14 19.70
CA ASP A 171 -7.73 0.73 20.52
C ASP A 171 -6.93 1.32 21.68
N SER A 172 -7.41 2.45 22.19
CA SER A 172 -6.71 3.45 23.03
C SER A 172 -6.13 2.96 24.37
N GLY A 173 -6.27 1.68 24.72
CA GLY A 173 -5.83 1.13 26.01
C GLY A 173 -4.41 0.55 26.04
N SER A 174 -3.71 0.42 24.91
CA SER A 174 -2.34 -0.14 24.88
C SER A 174 -1.31 0.89 24.40
N PRO A 175 -0.02 0.75 24.80
CA PRO A 175 1.04 1.60 24.28
C PRO A 175 0.97 1.59 22.76
N GLN A 176 0.73 2.75 22.16
CA GLN A 176 0.40 2.84 20.75
C GLN A 176 1.62 2.41 19.93
N LYS A 177 1.64 1.14 19.51
CA LYS A 177 2.69 0.64 18.63
C LYS A 177 2.59 1.40 17.32
N ASN A 178 3.69 2.03 16.93
CA ASN A 178 3.73 2.78 15.69
C ASN A 178 3.53 1.84 14.52
N ARG A 179 2.56 2.21 13.70
CA ARG A 179 2.29 1.52 12.45
C ARG A 179 3.38 1.87 11.46
N LEU A 180 3.87 0.83 10.78
CA LEU A 180 4.83 0.96 9.70
C LEU A 180 4.26 1.86 8.60
N LEU A 181 5.12 2.68 8.02
CA LEU A 181 4.76 3.53 6.90
C LEU A 181 5.28 2.86 5.62
N LYS A 182 4.36 2.55 4.70
CA LYS A 182 4.68 1.94 3.41
C LYS A 182 4.60 3.02 2.34
N VAL A 183 5.66 3.11 1.55
CA VAL A 183 5.86 4.10 0.49
C VAL A 183 6.09 3.35 -0.81
N THR A 184 5.35 3.70 -1.84
CA THR A 184 5.50 3.15 -3.18
C THR A 184 6.07 4.22 -4.10
N PHE A 185 7.10 3.87 -4.87
CA PHE A 185 7.75 4.75 -5.84
C PHE A 185 7.34 4.39 -7.28
N ASN A 186 7.52 5.35 -8.21
CA ASN A 186 7.11 5.17 -9.60
C ASN A 186 8.04 4.20 -10.31
N THR A 187 9.34 4.22 -9.98
CA THR A 187 10.34 3.38 -10.61
C THR A 187 11.13 2.53 -9.61
N VAL A 188 11.68 1.42 -10.11
CA VAL A 188 12.54 0.51 -9.34
C VAL A 188 13.86 1.21 -8.99
N GLU A 189 14.32 2.10 -9.85
CA GLU A 189 15.54 2.88 -9.72
C GLU A 189 15.44 3.87 -8.56
N GLU A 190 14.31 4.60 -8.46
CA GLU A 190 14.02 5.49 -7.33
C GLU A 190 14.06 4.71 -6.02
N ARG A 191 13.34 3.58 -5.95
CA ARG A 191 13.34 2.70 -4.78
C ARG A 191 14.75 2.27 -4.39
N ASN A 192 15.52 1.77 -5.36
CA ASN A 192 16.88 1.28 -5.13
C ASN A 192 17.84 2.42 -4.71
N LEU A 193 17.66 3.62 -5.23
CA LEU A 193 18.40 4.82 -4.83
C LEU A 193 18.14 5.15 -3.35
N ILE A 194 16.87 5.14 -2.93
CA ILE A 194 16.49 5.37 -1.53
C ILE A 194 17.08 4.28 -0.63
N LEU A 195 16.97 3.00 -1.02
CA LEU A 195 17.53 1.89 -0.23
C LEU A 195 19.05 1.99 -0.09
N ARG A 196 19.77 2.36 -1.16
CA ARG A 196 21.23 2.54 -1.14
C ARG A 196 21.64 3.67 -0.20
N ASN A 197 20.91 4.79 -0.26
CA ASN A 197 21.21 5.99 0.51
C ASN A 197 20.61 5.97 1.94
N SER A 198 19.76 5.00 2.26
CA SER A 198 19.11 4.86 3.58
C SER A 198 20.08 4.79 4.74
N ARG A 199 21.34 4.39 4.51
CA ARG A 199 22.39 4.40 5.53
C ARG A 199 22.69 5.80 6.07
N LYS A 200 22.38 6.86 5.32
CA LYS A 200 22.47 8.25 5.80
C LYS A 200 21.47 8.57 6.91
N LEU A 201 20.42 7.75 7.05
CA LEU A 201 19.43 7.87 8.13
C LEU A 201 19.86 7.16 9.41
N ILE A 202 21.04 6.50 9.43
CA ILE A 202 21.58 5.91 10.66
C ILE A 202 21.76 7.02 11.70
N GLY A 203 21.19 6.82 12.89
CA GLY A 203 21.15 7.82 13.96
C GLY A 203 19.89 8.69 13.99
N SER A 204 19.10 8.72 12.91
CA SER A 204 17.81 9.42 12.89
C SER A 204 16.65 8.62 13.52
N GLY A 205 16.90 7.37 13.90
CA GLY A 205 15.88 6.43 14.37
C GLY A 205 15.01 5.82 13.26
N ILE A 206 15.09 6.35 12.03
CA ILE A 206 14.39 5.84 10.86
C ILE A 206 15.22 4.75 10.17
N TYR A 207 14.57 3.62 9.93
CA TYR A 207 15.08 2.45 9.22
C TYR A 207 14.27 2.21 7.97
N VAL A 208 14.93 2.26 6.83
CA VAL A 208 14.29 2.02 5.54
C VAL A 208 14.63 0.61 5.08
N ARG A 209 13.62 -0.17 4.68
CA ARG A 209 13.78 -1.54 4.21
C ARG A 209 12.92 -1.79 2.98
N GLU A 210 13.37 -2.71 2.14
CA GLU A 210 12.57 -3.22 1.02
C GLU A 210 11.33 -3.96 1.55
N ASP A 211 10.18 -3.79 0.88
CA ASP A 211 9.02 -4.60 1.19
C ASP A 211 9.19 -6.01 0.61
N LEU A 212 9.36 -6.99 1.50
CA LEU A 212 9.57 -8.37 1.09
C LEU A 212 8.24 -9.07 0.76
N SER A 213 8.30 -10.09 -0.10
CA SER A 213 7.19 -11.02 -0.32
C SER A 213 6.78 -11.69 1.00
N LEU A 214 5.54 -12.22 1.11
CA LEU A 214 5.10 -12.91 2.32
C LEU A 214 6.00 -14.11 2.67
N ALA A 215 6.40 -14.89 1.66
CA ALA A 215 7.31 -16.02 1.83
C ALA A 215 8.66 -15.57 2.40
N ASP A 216 9.22 -14.47 1.89
CA ASP A 216 10.49 -13.93 2.34
C ASP A 216 10.41 -13.26 3.71
N ARG A 217 9.28 -12.62 4.06
CA ARG A 217 9.01 -12.16 5.42
C ARG A 217 9.00 -13.33 6.41
N ASN A 218 8.40 -14.46 6.03
CA ASN A 218 8.38 -15.66 6.87
C ASN A 218 9.80 -16.24 7.05
N LYS A 219 10.57 -16.37 5.96
CA LYS A 219 11.99 -16.78 6.04
C LYS A 219 12.81 -15.85 6.92
N ARG A 220 12.63 -14.53 6.77
CA ARG A 220 13.30 -13.53 7.59
C ARG A 220 12.93 -13.65 9.06
N ARG A 221 11.65 -13.80 9.38
CA ARG A 221 11.17 -13.97 10.76
C ARG A 221 11.76 -15.23 11.40
N ALA A 222 11.81 -16.33 10.66
CA ALA A 222 12.44 -17.57 11.13
C ALA A 222 13.94 -17.37 11.43
N ALA A 223 14.67 -16.74 10.51
CA ALA A 223 16.09 -16.45 10.71
C ALA A 223 16.36 -15.44 11.85
N GLU A 224 15.46 -14.47 12.05
CA GLU A 224 15.49 -13.53 13.19
C GLU A 224 15.15 -14.22 14.53
N ALA A 225 14.28 -15.23 14.54
CA ALA A 225 14.04 -16.05 15.74
C ALA A 225 15.28 -16.89 16.08
N GLU A 226 15.85 -17.57 15.08
CA GLU A 226 17.04 -18.42 15.25
C GLU A 226 18.26 -17.61 15.71
N ILE A 227 18.50 -16.42 15.17
CA ILE A 227 19.63 -15.59 15.60
C ILE A 227 19.47 -15.13 17.05
N ASN A 228 18.24 -14.85 17.50
CA ASN A 228 17.95 -14.45 18.88
C ASN A 228 18.14 -15.63 19.84
N GLU A 229 17.68 -16.83 19.49
CA GLU A 229 17.92 -18.05 20.26
C GLU A 229 19.44 -18.32 20.41
N ARG A 230 20.18 -18.25 19.30
CA ARG A 230 21.65 -18.41 19.32
C ARG A 230 22.33 -17.38 20.23
N ARG A 231 21.83 -16.14 20.25
CA ARG A 231 22.34 -15.07 21.14
C ARG A 231 22.04 -15.35 22.61
N GLN A 232 20.85 -15.86 22.92
CA GLN A 232 20.51 -16.32 24.27
C GLN A 232 21.43 -17.46 24.73
N ASN A 233 21.83 -18.35 23.81
CA ASN A 233 22.82 -19.40 24.03
C ASN A 233 24.29 -18.90 24.02
N GLY A 234 24.52 -17.60 24.21
CA GLY A 234 25.87 -17.02 24.32
C GLY A 234 26.64 -16.84 23.01
N LYS A 235 26.06 -17.20 21.84
CA LYS A 235 26.72 -16.96 20.54
C LYS A 235 26.69 -15.46 20.21
N ARG A 236 27.85 -14.83 20.21
CA ARG A 236 28.03 -13.41 19.87
C ARG A 236 28.45 -13.22 18.41
N ASN A 237 28.40 -11.97 17.94
CA ASN A 237 28.84 -11.54 16.61
C ASN A 237 28.09 -12.20 15.44
N LEU A 238 26.81 -12.53 15.64
CA LEU A 238 25.95 -13.02 14.56
C LEU A 238 25.23 -11.85 13.89
N VAL A 239 25.23 -11.85 12.55
CA VAL A 239 24.51 -10.89 11.72
C VAL A 239 23.71 -11.65 10.67
N LEU A 240 22.50 -11.16 10.38
CA LEU A 240 21.69 -11.67 9.28
C LEU A 240 22.09 -10.97 7.97
N LYS A 241 22.57 -11.72 6.98
CA LYS A 241 22.81 -11.24 5.61
C LYS A 241 21.82 -11.93 4.68
N GLY A 242 20.86 -11.17 4.14
CA GLY A 242 19.72 -11.76 3.43
C GLY A 242 18.90 -12.63 4.39
N PHE A 243 18.82 -13.94 4.10
CA PHE A 243 18.17 -14.95 4.96
C PHE A 243 19.18 -15.87 5.66
N GLN A 244 20.48 -15.56 5.60
CA GLN A 244 21.54 -16.40 6.17
C GLN A 244 22.15 -15.76 7.41
N ILE A 245 22.33 -16.56 8.47
CA ILE A 245 23.01 -16.14 9.69
C ILE A 245 24.51 -16.34 9.49
N VAL A 246 25.26 -15.24 9.47
CA VAL A 246 26.72 -15.26 9.34
C VAL A 246 27.39 -14.84 10.64
N LYS A 247 28.49 -15.52 10.98
CA LYS A 247 29.36 -15.12 12.08
C LYS A 247 30.34 -14.06 11.58
N VAL A 248 30.21 -12.85 12.07
CA VAL A 248 31.16 -11.77 11.80
C VAL A 248 32.36 -11.98 12.71
N ARG A 249 33.56 -12.08 12.13
CA ARG A 249 34.78 -12.06 12.93
C ARG A 249 34.85 -10.70 13.61
N SER A 250 34.87 -10.67 14.94
CA SER A 250 35.24 -9.46 15.67
C SER A 250 36.59 -9.05 15.13
N LYS A 251 36.71 -7.83 14.58
CA LYS A 251 38.03 -7.27 14.31
C LYS A 251 38.73 -7.26 15.65
N THR A 252 39.69 -8.16 15.83
CA THR A 252 40.59 -8.11 16.97
C THR A 252 41.28 -6.77 16.82
N ILE A 253 40.81 -5.77 17.57
CA ILE A 253 41.54 -4.52 17.70
C ILE A 253 42.82 -4.96 18.38
N PHE A 254 43.90 -5.12 17.62
CA PHE A 254 45.22 -5.19 18.18
C PHE A 254 45.34 -3.94 19.03
N LYS A 255 45.25 -4.08 20.36
CA LYS A 255 45.59 -3.00 21.27
C LYS A 255 47.02 -2.62 20.87
N PRO A 256 47.28 -1.37 20.43
CA PRO A 256 48.66 -0.95 20.21
C PRO A 256 49.37 -1.19 21.54
N LEU A 257 50.38 -2.06 21.53
CA LEU A 257 51.25 -2.27 22.67
C LEU A 257 52.02 -0.95 22.82
N TRP A 258 51.52 -0.04 23.65
CA TRP A 258 52.31 1.12 24.05
C TRP A 258 53.48 0.56 24.85
N VAL A 259 54.63 0.40 24.20
CA VAL A 259 55.89 0.13 24.87
C VAL A 259 56.16 1.36 25.72
N ALA A 260 55.99 1.23 27.04
CA ALA A 260 56.43 2.25 27.97
C ALA A 260 57.94 2.43 27.76
N ARG A 261 58.34 3.58 27.21
CA ARG A 261 59.74 4.00 27.31
C ARG A 261 59.96 4.37 28.77
N GLU A 262 60.66 3.49 29.49
CA GLU A 262 61.26 3.85 30.76
C GLU A 262 62.15 5.07 30.52
N SER A 263 61.83 6.16 31.19
CA SER A 263 62.66 7.35 31.23
C SER A 263 63.89 6.99 32.05
N SER A 264 65.04 6.85 31.38
CA SER A 264 66.32 6.72 32.07
C SER A 264 66.56 7.99 32.91
N PRO A 265 66.95 7.84 34.19
CA PRO A 265 67.27 8.98 35.03
C PRO A 265 68.55 9.65 34.49
N GLN A 266 68.48 10.95 34.25
CA GLN A 266 69.68 11.77 34.02
C GLN A 266 70.37 11.98 35.37
N THR A 267 71.57 11.44 35.50
CA THR A 267 72.58 11.82 36.49
C THR A 267 73.36 13.03 36.01
#